data_AF-A0A848W2C7-F1
#
_entry.id   AF-A0A848W2C7-F1
#
_cell.length_a   1.000
_cell.length_b   1.000
_cell.length_c   1.000
_cell.angle_alpha   90.00
_cell.angle_beta   90.00
_cell.angle_gamma   90.00
#
_symmetry.space_group_name_H-M   'P 1'
#
loop_
_entity.id
_entity.type
_entity.pdbx_description
1 polymer ?
#
loop_
_entity_poly.entity_id
_entity_poly.type
_entity_poly.pdbx_seq_one_letter_code
_entity_poly.pdbx_strand_id
1 'polypeptide(L)'
;MAEPYGGKHSPGAAKHPRDPSAIRRSRAGARVNFLFVAPVAMLLVAFQMEPLGMFVKLAAFGVMMLAAWLTREGLRAEDAFEARRVARRPAIPRKLFGSVLTGLGLALAGLDTATFGLLNPVLFFILGAVLHFIAFGPDPMKDKGTEGMNEYQTDRVARAVDEAERHLAAMKDAIRRAEVPALDRRVATFADTARSMFRVVEEDPSDLTSARRYLGVYLLGARDATVQFADLYARSKNEDARRDYETLLDDLETSFTQKTEKLLKNDKSMLDVEIEVLRERLQREGIRSDI
;
A
#
# COMPACT_ATOMS: atom_id res chain seq x y z
N MET A 1 17.48 -36.52 -29.79
CA MET A 1 18.06 -36.06 -28.51
C MET A 1 17.01 -35.18 -27.85
N ALA A 2 16.54 -35.55 -26.66
CA ALA A 2 15.38 -34.95 -26.01
C ALA A 2 15.76 -33.72 -25.17
N GLU A 3 15.00 -32.63 -25.31
CA GLU A 3 15.08 -31.45 -24.45
C GLU A 3 14.50 -31.76 -23.04
N PRO A 4 15.08 -31.23 -21.95
CA PRO A 4 14.48 -31.37 -20.63
C PRO A 4 13.36 -30.33 -20.45
N TYR A 5 12.15 -30.83 -20.19
CA TYR A 5 11.02 -30.01 -19.74
C TYR A 5 11.28 -29.47 -18.32
N GLY A 6 11.38 -28.15 -18.19
CA GLY A 6 11.47 -27.42 -16.92
C GLY A 6 10.13 -26.80 -16.52
N GLY A 7 9.10 -27.63 -16.33
CA GLY A 7 7.78 -27.19 -15.84
C GLY A 7 7.60 -27.42 -14.34
N LYS A 8 6.63 -26.73 -13.73
CA LYS A 8 6.19 -26.84 -12.32
C LYS A 8 5.77 -28.25 -11.86
N HIS A 9 5.72 -29.23 -12.76
CA HIS A 9 5.40 -30.63 -12.48
C HIS A 9 6.53 -31.59 -12.88
N SER A 10 7.74 -31.08 -13.11
CA SER A 10 8.89 -31.90 -13.49
C SER A 10 9.47 -32.60 -12.24
N PRO A 11 9.87 -33.87 -12.33
CA PRO A 11 10.46 -34.59 -11.21
C PRO A 11 11.83 -33.96 -10.90
N GLY A 12 11.95 -33.29 -9.76
CA GLY A 12 13.19 -32.58 -9.35
C GLY A 12 13.03 -31.09 -9.07
N ALA A 13 11.84 -30.51 -9.21
CA ALA A 13 11.59 -29.13 -8.79
C ALA A 13 11.76 -28.99 -7.26
N ALA A 14 12.81 -28.29 -6.84
CA ALA A 14 13.01 -27.93 -5.44
C ALA A 14 11.75 -27.21 -4.91
N LYS A 15 11.17 -27.75 -3.84
CA LYS A 15 10.06 -27.12 -3.11
C LYS A 15 10.58 -25.81 -2.52
N HIS A 16 10.47 -24.71 -3.28
CA HIS A 16 10.56 -23.39 -2.70
C HIS A 16 9.49 -23.30 -1.61
N PRO A 17 9.84 -22.93 -0.36
CA PRO A 17 8.85 -22.65 0.66
C PRO A 17 7.92 -21.59 0.08
N ARG A 18 6.65 -21.94 -0.11
CA ARG A 18 5.63 -20.94 -0.40
C ARG A 18 5.60 -20.01 0.80
N ASP A 19 6.11 -18.79 0.63
CA ASP A 19 5.81 -17.71 1.55
C ASP A 19 4.28 -17.57 1.59
N PRO A 20 3.63 -17.82 2.73
CA PRO A 20 2.18 -17.71 2.85
C PRO A 20 1.82 -16.22 2.96
N SER A 21 2.22 -15.42 1.97
CA SER A 21 1.51 -14.18 1.67
C SER A 21 0.17 -14.59 1.08
N ALA A 22 -0.75 -14.97 1.97
CA ALA A 22 -2.14 -15.17 1.66
C ALA A 22 -2.56 -13.99 0.79
N ILE A 23 -3.11 -14.29 -0.39
CA ILE A 23 -3.80 -13.32 -1.24
C ILE A 23 -4.96 -12.80 -0.37
N ARG A 24 -4.67 -11.83 0.50
CA ARG A 24 -5.66 -11.16 1.34
C ARG A 24 -6.47 -10.35 0.35
N ARG A 25 -7.69 -10.82 0.07
CA ARG A 25 -8.66 -10.06 -0.71
C ARG A 25 -8.76 -8.67 -0.07
N SER A 26 -8.57 -7.63 -0.87
CA SER A 26 -8.67 -6.25 -0.37
C SER A 26 -10.01 -6.07 0.34
N ARG A 27 -9.99 -5.42 1.50
CA ARG A 27 -11.22 -5.16 2.27
C ARG A 27 -12.13 -4.18 1.53
N ALA A 28 -11.57 -3.42 0.59
CA ALA A 28 -12.27 -2.61 -0.41
C ALA A 28 -13.06 -3.44 -1.46
N GLY A 29 -13.66 -4.56 -1.06
CA GLY A 29 -14.47 -5.45 -1.89
C GLY A 29 -15.96 -5.07 -1.98
N ALA A 30 -16.80 -6.05 -2.32
CA ALA A 30 -18.23 -5.90 -2.67
C ALA A 30 -19.08 -5.11 -1.66
N ARG A 31 -18.72 -5.09 -0.37
CA ARG A 31 -19.46 -4.37 0.68
C ARG A 31 -19.46 -2.86 0.47
N VAL A 32 -18.35 -2.27 0.02
CA VAL A 32 -18.29 -0.84 -0.27
C VAL A 32 -19.03 -0.50 -1.55
N ASN A 33 -19.02 -1.37 -2.56
CA ASN A 33 -19.77 -1.14 -3.80
C ASN A 33 -21.29 -0.99 -3.53
N PHE A 34 -21.82 -1.68 -2.51
CA PHE A 34 -23.21 -1.50 -2.09
C PHE A 34 -23.55 -0.07 -1.66
N LEU A 35 -22.60 0.65 -1.02
CA LEU A 35 -22.80 2.05 -0.62
C LEU A 35 -22.97 3.00 -1.82
N PHE A 36 -22.45 2.62 -2.99
CA PHE A 36 -22.63 3.40 -4.23
C PHE A 36 -23.95 3.10 -4.92
N VAL A 37 -24.49 1.88 -4.76
CA VAL A 37 -25.72 1.45 -5.43
C VAL A 37 -26.96 1.86 -4.64
N ALA A 38 -26.94 1.71 -3.31
CA ALA A 38 -28.11 1.97 -2.46
C ALA A 38 -28.71 3.39 -2.63
N PRO A 39 -27.90 4.48 -2.73
CA PRO A 39 -28.45 5.83 -2.88
C PRO A 39 -29.13 6.07 -4.23
N VAL A 40 -28.85 5.28 -5.27
CA VAL A 40 -29.41 5.45 -6.62
C VAL A 40 -30.94 5.32 -6.62
N ALA A 41 -31.49 4.48 -5.74
CA ALA A 41 -32.95 4.36 -5.57
C ALA A 41 -33.61 5.70 -5.21
N MET A 42 -32.89 6.58 -4.51
CA MET A 42 -33.39 7.91 -4.16
C MET A 42 -33.55 8.83 -5.37
N LEU A 43 -32.74 8.65 -6.42
CA LEU A 43 -32.86 9.43 -7.65
C LEU A 43 -34.19 9.16 -8.35
N LEU A 44 -34.64 7.90 -8.36
CA LEU A 44 -35.91 7.50 -8.96
C LEU A 44 -37.11 8.19 -8.30
N VAL A 45 -37.03 8.41 -6.98
CA VAL A 45 -38.06 9.11 -6.21
C VAL A 45 -37.92 10.63 -6.34
N ALA A 46 -36.69 11.15 -6.41
CA ALA A 46 -36.40 12.58 -6.43
C ALA A 46 -37.12 13.33 -7.56
N PHE A 47 -37.14 12.76 -8.77
CA PHE A 47 -37.78 13.37 -9.95
C PHE A 47 -39.32 13.40 -9.91
N GLN A 48 -39.94 12.71 -8.95
CA GLN A 48 -41.39 12.67 -8.78
C GLN A 48 -41.89 13.66 -7.71
N MET A 49 -40.98 14.43 -7.11
CA MET A 49 -41.30 15.35 -6.02
C MET A 49 -41.26 16.81 -6.45
N GLU A 50 -41.83 17.67 -5.60
CA GLU A 50 -41.73 19.12 -5.74
C GLU A 50 -40.27 19.61 -5.70
N PRO A 51 -39.95 20.80 -6.26
CA PRO A 51 -38.57 21.26 -6.44
C PRO A 51 -37.71 21.21 -5.17
N LEU A 52 -38.26 21.60 -4.02
CA LEU A 52 -37.54 21.57 -2.75
C LEU A 52 -37.23 20.13 -2.30
N GLY A 53 -38.22 19.24 -2.38
CA GLY A 53 -38.02 17.82 -2.07
C GLY A 53 -36.99 17.18 -3.00
N MET A 54 -37.05 17.48 -4.30
CA MET A 54 -36.08 17.02 -5.29
C MET A 54 -34.66 17.48 -4.92
N PHE A 55 -34.47 18.76 -4.62
CA PHE A 55 -33.18 19.30 -4.22
C PHE A 55 -32.61 18.58 -2.98
N VAL A 56 -33.42 18.37 -1.94
CA VAL A 56 -32.99 17.70 -0.71
C VAL A 56 -32.57 16.24 -0.97
N LYS A 57 -33.28 15.50 -1.84
CA LYS A 57 -32.86 14.12 -2.18
C LYS A 57 -31.61 14.07 -3.04
N LEU A 58 -31.43 15.01 -3.96
CA LEU A 58 -30.19 15.12 -4.74
C LEU A 58 -29.00 15.48 -3.85
N ALA A 59 -29.19 16.38 -2.88
CA ALA A 59 -28.19 16.69 -1.87
C ALA A 59 -27.88 15.48 -0.99
N ALA A 60 -28.89 14.76 -0.51
CA ALA A 60 -28.74 13.52 0.24
C ALA A 60 -27.94 12.47 -0.56
N PHE A 61 -28.27 12.28 -1.84
CA PHE A 61 -27.54 11.40 -2.75
C PHE A 61 -26.07 11.82 -2.87
N GLY A 62 -25.79 13.10 -3.10
CA GLY A 62 -24.43 13.63 -3.21
C GLY A 62 -23.60 13.38 -1.94
N VAL A 63 -24.20 13.61 -0.76
CA VAL A 63 -23.56 13.34 0.54
C VAL A 63 -23.27 11.85 0.72
N MET A 64 -24.22 10.98 0.35
CA MET A 64 -24.04 9.52 0.43
C MET A 64 -22.94 9.02 -0.53
N MET A 65 -22.86 9.59 -1.74
CA MET A 65 -21.79 9.28 -2.69
C MET A 65 -20.42 9.71 -2.18
N LEU A 66 -20.33 10.89 -1.55
CA LEU A 66 -19.11 11.34 -0.89
C LEU A 66 -18.72 10.42 0.28
N ALA A 67 -19.70 10.00 1.08
CA ALA A 67 -19.48 9.03 2.16
C ALA A 67 -18.92 7.71 1.63
N ALA A 68 -19.53 7.15 0.57
CA ALA A 68 -19.09 5.91 -0.06
C ALA A 68 -17.66 6.01 -0.61
N TRP A 69 -17.33 7.13 -1.27
CA TRP A 69 -15.98 7.41 -1.75
C TRP A 69 -14.96 7.47 -0.62
N LEU A 70 -15.28 8.18 0.47
CA LEU A 70 -14.39 8.32 1.61
C LEU A 70 -14.16 6.99 2.33
N THR A 71 -15.19 6.17 2.51
CA THR A 71 -15.08 4.83 3.10
C THR A 71 -14.25 3.90 2.23
N ARG A 72 -14.39 3.95 0.90
CA ARG A 72 -13.56 3.18 -0.03
C ARG A 72 -12.07 3.53 0.12
N GLU A 73 -11.79 4.82 0.20
CA GLU A 73 -10.43 5.33 0.30
C GLU A 73 -9.83 5.13 1.70
N GLY A 74 -10.67 5.09 2.74
CA GLY A 74 -10.31 4.68 4.10
C GLY A 74 -9.91 3.21 4.17
N LEU A 75 -10.68 2.30 3.56
CA LEU A 75 -10.34 0.87 3.52
C LEU A 75 -9.06 0.60 2.71
N ARG A 76 -8.81 1.34 1.63
CA ARG A 76 -7.55 1.23 0.88
C ARG A 76 -6.36 1.67 1.71
N ALA A 77 -6.51 2.77 2.47
CA ALA A 77 -5.48 3.26 3.37
C ALA A 77 -5.22 2.26 4.51
N GLU A 78 -6.26 1.63 5.06
CA GLU A 78 -6.15 0.58 6.06
C GLU A 78 -5.47 -0.67 5.51
N ASP A 79 -5.83 -1.13 4.31
CA ASP A 79 -5.17 -2.29 3.65
C ASP A 79 -3.67 -2.01 3.44
N ALA A 80 -3.31 -0.79 3.03
CA ALA A 80 -1.91 -0.37 2.89
C ALA A 80 -1.18 -0.29 4.25
N PHE A 81 -1.86 0.20 5.28
CA PHE A 81 -1.34 0.26 6.66
C PHE A 81 -1.13 -1.14 7.25
N GLU A 82 -2.07 -2.08 7.03
CA GLU A 82 -1.96 -3.45 7.52
C GLU A 82 -0.86 -4.25 6.80
N ALA A 83 -0.65 -3.98 5.51
CA ALA A 83 0.36 -4.67 4.69
C ALA A 83 1.80 -4.38 5.14
N ARG A 84 2.06 -3.22 5.74
CA ARG A 84 3.38 -2.82 6.23
C ARG A 84 3.56 -3.20 7.70
N ARG A 85 4.75 -3.64 8.13
CA ARG A 85 5.04 -3.89 9.57
C ARG A 85 5.22 -2.60 10.35
N VAL A 86 5.75 -1.57 9.69
CA VAL A 86 5.92 -0.22 10.23
C VAL A 86 5.12 0.73 9.36
N ALA A 87 4.19 1.48 9.94
CA ALA A 87 3.36 2.43 9.20
C ALA A 87 2.81 3.53 10.11
N ARG A 88 2.71 4.74 9.56
CA ARG A 88 2.06 5.87 10.22
C ARG A 88 0.55 5.76 10.08
N ARG A 89 -0.19 6.13 11.13
CA ARG A 89 -1.65 6.25 11.08
C ARG A 89 -2.08 7.23 9.97
N PRO A 90 -3.19 6.96 9.26
CA PRO A 90 -3.76 7.92 8.31
C PRO A 90 -4.02 9.29 8.97
N ALA A 91 -3.67 10.38 8.29
CA ALA A 91 -3.81 11.74 8.83
C ALA A 91 -5.27 12.16 9.09
N ILE A 92 -6.22 11.55 8.37
CA ILE A 92 -7.66 11.82 8.47
C ILE A 92 -8.38 10.47 8.66
N PRO A 93 -9.23 10.30 9.69
CA PRO A 93 -10.01 9.09 9.92
C PRO A 93 -11.19 9.00 8.93
N ARG A 94 -10.88 8.61 7.70
CA ARG A 94 -11.79 8.63 6.54
C ARG A 94 -13.06 7.77 6.77
N LYS A 95 -12.98 6.60 7.40
CA LYS A 95 -14.15 5.76 7.69
C LYS A 95 -15.04 6.37 8.78
N LEU A 96 -14.45 7.09 9.74
CA LEU A 96 -15.24 7.82 10.74
C LEU A 96 -16.03 8.96 10.10
N PHE A 97 -15.39 9.76 9.24
CA PHE A 97 -16.08 10.78 8.45
C PHE A 97 -17.14 10.15 7.52
N GLY A 98 -16.83 9.00 6.90
CA GLY A 98 -17.80 8.24 6.11
C GLY A 98 -19.03 7.83 6.91
N SER A 99 -18.86 7.45 8.18
CA SER A 99 -19.96 7.15 9.10
C SER A 99 -20.85 8.37 9.36
N VAL A 100 -20.24 9.51 9.68
CA VAL A 100 -20.96 10.77 9.92
C VAL A 100 -21.69 11.23 8.66
N LEU A 101 -21.03 11.20 7.50
CA LEU A 101 -21.64 11.58 6.23
C LEU A 101 -22.77 10.63 5.82
N THR A 102 -22.65 9.33 6.09
CA THR A 102 -23.73 8.37 5.87
C THR A 102 -24.95 8.71 6.73
N GLY A 103 -24.74 9.03 8.00
CA GLY A 103 -25.78 9.56 8.87
C GLY A 103 -26.42 10.83 8.31
N LEU A 104 -25.62 11.81 7.89
CA LEU A 104 -26.13 13.07 7.33
C LEU A 104 -26.93 12.86 6.04
N GLY A 105 -26.46 11.99 5.14
CA GLY A 105 -27.17 11.64 3.93
C GLY A 105 -28.53 11.00 4.22
N LEU A 106 -28.59 10.11 5.22
CA LEU A 106 -29.84 9.49 5.68
C LEU A 106 -30.76 10.47 6.43
N ALA A 107 -30.22 11.42 7.20
CA ALA A 107 -30.99 12.49 7.80
C ALA A 107 -31.68 13.36 6.74
N LEU A 108 -30.93 13.80 5.73
CA LEU A 108 -31.47 14.55 4.59
C LEU A 108 -32.48 13.70 3.82
N ALA A 109 -32.23 12.40 3.66
CA ALA A 109 -33.17 11.48 3.05
C ALA A 109 -34.50 11.40 3.81
N GLY A 110 -34.48 11.45 5.14
CA GLY A 110 -35.67 11.35 5.98
C GLY A 110 -36.33 12.67 6.34
N LEU A 111 -35.80 13.79 5.85
CA LEU A 111 -36.37 15.11 6.09
C LEU A 111 -37.67 15.25 5.30
N ASP A 112 -38.76 15.50 6.04
CA ASP A 112 -40.02 15.92 5.45
C ASP A 112 -39.97 17.43 5.18
N THR A 113 -39.92 17.79 3.90
CA THR A 113 -39.85 19.19 3.45
C THR A 113 -41.14 19.97 3.62
N ALA A 114 -42.27 19.32 3.94
CA ALA A 114 -43.53 20.00 4.22
C ALA A 114 -43.63 20.44 5.69
N THR A 115 -43.16 19.59 6.61
CA THR A 115 -43.31 19.82 8.06
C THR A 115 -42.01 20.21 8.77
N PHE A 116 -40.86 19.96 8.15
CA PHE A 116 -39.51 20.13 8.73
C PHE A 116 -39.33 19.45 10.10
N GLY A 117 -40.08 18.37 10.36
CA GLY A 117 -39.95 17.59 11.58
C GLY A 117 -38.56 16.99 11.73
N LEU A 118 -37.92 17.18 12.89
CA LEU A 118 -36.54 16.74 13.14
C LEU A 118 -36.41 15.30 13.64
N LEU A 119 -37.52 14.68 14.09
CA LEU A 119 -37.49 13.34 14.68
C LEU A 119 -36.94 12.29 13.69
N ASN A 120 -37.50 12.21 12.48
CA ASN A 120 -37.07 11.25 11.46
C ASN A 120 -35.61 11.48 11.02
N PRO A 121 -35.19 12.72 10.66
CA PRO A 121 -33.78 13.00 10.35
C PRO A 121 -32.81 12.56 11.44
N VAL A 122 -33.10 12.86 12.71
CA VAL A 122 -32.23 12.50 13.83
C VAL A 122 -32.13 10.99 13.98
N LEU A 123 -33.25 10.27 13.91
CA LEU A 123 -33.26 8.80 14.00
C LEU A 123 -32.47 8.17 12.85
N PHE A 124 -32.67 8.64 11.63
CA PHE A 124 -31.93 8.14 10.46
C PHE A 124 -30.45 8.50 10.49
N PHE A 125 -30.08 9.67 11.04
CA PHE A 125 -28.69 10.02 11.28
C PHE A 125 -28.01 9.03 12.22
N ILE A 126 -28.60 8.81 13.39
CA ILE A 126 -28.04 7.91 14.41
C ILE A 126 -27.94 6.49 13.84
N LEU A 127 -29.02 5.99 13.24
CA LEU A 127 -29.06 4.65 12.67
C LEU A 127 -28.01 4.48 11.56
N GLY A 128 -27.93 5.43 10.63
CA GLY A 128 -26.98 5.43 9.53
C GLY A 128 -25.53 5.45 9.99
N ALA A 129 -25.20 6.37 10.91
CA ALA A 129 -23.85 6.51 11.44
C ALA A 129 -23.41 5.27 12.23
N VAL A 130 -24.28 4.71 13.09
CA VAL A 130 -23.98 3.52 13.88
C VAL A 130 -23.83 2.28 13.01
N LEU A 131 -24.76 2.03 12.08
CA LEU A 131 -24.68 0.87 11.18
C LEU A 131 -23.44 0.95 10.30
N HIS A 132 -23.10 2.14 9.79
CA HIS A 132 -21.87 2.33 9.01
C HIS A 132 -20.63 2.07 9.87
N PHE A 133 -20.58 2.61 11.08
CA PHE A 133 -19.47 2.41 11.99
C PHE A 133 -19.27 0.93 12.35
N ILE A 134 -20.35 0.19 12.62
CA ILE A 134 -20.29 -1.26 12.90
C ILE A 134 -19.84 -2.03 11.65
N ALA A 135 -20.30 -1.65 10.46
CA ALA A 135 -19.99 -2.35 9.22
C ALA A 135 -18.52 -2.20 8.76
N PHE A 136 -17.91 -1.03 8.97
CA PHE A 136 -16.57 -0.69 8.45
C PHE A 136 -15.50 -0.48 9.52
N GLY A 137 -15.90 -0.29 10.77
CA GLY A 137 -15.02 -0.05 11.91
C GLY A 137 -14.27 1.30 11.85
N PRO A 138 -13.54 1.63 12.94
CA PRO A 138 -12.70 2.82 12.99
C PRO A 138 -11.45 2.67 12.10
N ASP A 139 -10.90 3.78 11.63
CA ASP A 139 -9.57 3.82 10.99
C ASP A 139 -8.46 3.48 12.00
N PRO A 140 -7.29 2.94 11.57
CA PRO A 140 -6.14 2.76 12.44
C PRO A 140 -5.70 4.10 13.06
N MET A 141 -5.72 4.22 14.39
CA MET A 141 -5.42 5.47 15.12
C MET A 141 -4.04 5.50 15.80
N LYS A 142 -3.31 4.39 15.75
CA LYS A 142 -1.98 4.25 16.34
C LYS A 142 -0.97 3.90 15.26
N ASP A 143 0.23 4.43 15.41
CA ASP A 143 1.35 4.05 14.55
C ASP A 143 1.74 2.60 14.85
N LYS A 144 2.23 1.89 13.82
CA LYS A 144 2.60 0.49 13.89
C LYS A 144 4.12 0.36 13.89
N GLY A 145 4.66 -0.53 14.73
CA GLY A 145 6.09 -0.87 14.75
C GLY A 145 7.01 0.20 15.36
N THR A 146 6.48 1.06 16.22
CA THR A 146 7.22 2.17 16.87
C THR A 146 7.66 1.88 18.31
N GLU A 147 7.49 0.65 18.81
CA GLU A 147 7.90 0.30 20.18
C GLU A 147 9.42 0.01 20.22
N GLY A 148 10.18 0.88 20.88
CA GLY A 148 11.58 0.63 21.26
C GLY A 148 12.67 1.30 20.40
N MET A 149 12.33 2.02 19.34
CA MET A 149 13.30 2.74 18.48
C MET A 149 12.97 4.22 18.40
N ASN A 150 13.99 5.09 18.33
CA ASN A 150 13.83 6.55 18.21
C ASN A 150 12.82 6.89 17.10
N GLU A 151 11.66 7.45 17.46
CA GLU A 151 10.55 7.82 16.56
C GLU A 151 11.03 8.61 15.32
N TYR A 152 12.08 9.42 15.49
CA TYR A 152 12.77 10.16 14.43
C TYR A 152 13.45 9.29 13.37
N GLN A 153 14.03 8.14 13.74
CA GLN A 153 14.69 7.24 12.78
C GLN A 153 13.63 6.49 11.96
N THR A 154 12.60 5.97 12.62
CA THR A 154 11.47 5.29 11.96
C THR A 154 10.74 6.22 10.99
N ASP A 155 10.51 7.48 11.37
CA ASP A 155 9.88 8.48 10.50
C ASP A 155 10.75 8.84 9.27
N ARG A 156 12.08 8.81 9.40
CA ARG A 156 12.99 9.02 8.27
C ARG A 156 12.98 7.84 7.30
N VAL A 157 12.92 6.61 7.81
CA VAL A 157 12.80 5.41 6.98
C VAL A 157 11.51 5.44 6.19
N ALA A 158 10.38 5.66 6.87
CA ALA A 158 9.06 5.67 6.24
C ALA A 158 8.99 6.70 5.09
N ARG A 159 9.50 7.92 5.31
CA ARG A 159 9.57 8.96 4.27
C ARG A 159 10.45 8.56 3.08
N ALA A 160 11.60 7.95 3.35
CA ALA A 160 12.51 7.51 2.29
C ALA A 160 11.89 6.38 1.45
N VAL A 161 11.21 5.42 2.09
CA VAL A 161 10.51 4.32 1.40
C VAL A 161 9.31 4.84 0.59
N ASP A 162 8.52 5.76 1.11
CA ASP A 162 7.40 6.36 0.38
C ASP A 162 7.87 7.19 -0.84
N GLU A 163 9.03 7.83 -0.77
CA GLU A 163 9.66 8.47 -1.93
C GLU A 163 10.16 7.45 -2.96
N ALA A 164 10.81 6.39 -2.50
CA ALA A 164 11.28 5.28 -3.34
C ALA A 164 10.12 4.57 -4.09
N GLU A 165 9.00 4.28 -3.42
CA GLU A 165 7.80 3.70 -4.06
C GLU A 165 7.18 4.65 -5.10
N ARG A 166 7.21 5.97 -4.86
CA ARG A 166 6.77 6.95 -5.87
C ARG A 166 7.64 6.91 -7.12
N HIS A 167 8.95 6.72 -6.98
CA HIS A 167 9.84 6.53 -8.12
C HIS A 167 9.53 5.24 -8.88
N LEU A 168 9.32 4.11 -8.19
CA LEU A 168 8.93 2.83 -8.83
C LEU A 168 7.59 2.93 -9.57
N ALA A 169 6.59 3.59 -8.97
CA ALA A 169 5.30 3.82 -9.60
C ALA A 169 5.43 4.67 -10.87
N ALA A 170 6.16 5.78 -10.80
CA ALA A 170 6.42 6.63 -11.97
C ALA A 170 7.22 5.88 -13.06
N MET A 171 8.13 5.00 -12.69
CA MET A 171 8.88 4.15 -13.61
C MET A 171 7.95 3.19 -14.37
N LYS A 172 7.03 2.53 -13.64
CA LYS A 172 6.02 1.63 -14.21
C LYS A 172 5.05 2.35 -15.15
N ASP A 173 4.64 3.56 -14.80
CA ASP A 173 3.76 4.34 -15.68
C ASP A 173 4.51 4.85 -16.92
N ALA A 174 5.78 5.23 -16.78
CA ALA A 174 6.61 5.65 -17.90
C ALA A 174 6.83 4.52 -18.92
N ILE A 175 7.18 3.31 -18.48
CA ILE A 175 7.52 2.20 -19.38
C ILE A 175 6.33 1.71 -20.22
N ARG A 176 5.11 1.85 -19.71
CA ARG A 176 3.88 1.50 -20.46
C ARG A 176 3.76 2.26 -21.78
N ARG A 177 4.29 3.49 -21.86
CA ARG A 177 4.29 4.32 -23.07
C ARG A 177 5.19 3.75 -24.19
N ALA A 178 6.14 2.88 -23.85
CA ALA A 178 6.97 2.20 -24.85
C ALA A 178 6.19 1.09 -25.60
N GLU A 179 5.07 0.62 -25.03
CA GLU A 179 4.21 -0.44 -25.58
C GLU A 179 4.93 -1.78 -25.83
N VAL A 180 5.94 -2.10 -25.00
CA VAL A 180 6.69 -3.36 -25.06
C VAL A 180 6.35 -4.22 -23.83
N PRO A 181 5.51 -5.27 -23.95
CA PRO A 181 5.07 -6.08 -22.82
C PRO A 181 6.21 -6.82 -22.08
N ALA A 182 7.33 -7.08 -22.75
CA ALA A 182 8.50 -7.67 -22.12
C ALA A 182 9.16 -6.71 -21.11
N LEU A 183 9.25 -5.42 -21.45
CA LEU A 183 9.85 -4.40 -20.59
C LEU A 183 8.96 -4.04 -19.41
N ASP A 184 7.64 -4.01 -19.59
CA ASP A 184 6.69 -3.82 -18.46
C ASP A 184 6.87 -4.92 -17.39
N ARG A 185 7.06 -6.18 -17.83
CA ARG A 185 7.36 -7.30 -16.92
C ARG A 185 8.71 -7.14 -16.23
N ARG A 186 9.77 -6.74 -16.96
CA ARG A 186 11.09 -6.52 -16.34
C ARG A 186 11.09 -5.40 -15.32
N VAL A 187 10.44 -4.27 -15.62
CA VAL A 187 10.26 -3.17 -14.67
C VAL A 187 9.49 -3.62 -13.42
N ALA A 188 8.48 -4.49 -13.59
CA ALA A 188 7.77 -5.08 -12.45
C ALA A 188 8.68 -5.98 -11.61
N THR A 189 9.50 -6.84 -12.23
CA THR A 189 10.49 -7.68 -11.53
C THR A 189 11.47 -6.83 -10.74
N PHE A 190 12.06 -5.80 -11.35
CA PHE A 190 12.95 -4.87 -10.66
C PHE A 190 12.26 -4.18 -9.48
N ALA A 191 11.00 -3.74 -9.65
CA ALA A 191 10.25 -3.12 -8.56
C ALA A 191 10.06 -4.08 -7.37
N ASP A 192 9.86 -5.37 -7.61
CA ASP A 192 9.75 -6.37 -6.56
C ASP A 192 11.10 -6.65 -5.86
N THR A 193 12.20 -6.63 -6.61
CA THR A 193 13.57 -6.66 -6.06
C THR A 193 13.84 -5.45 -5.16
N ALA A 194 13.48 -4.25 -5.60
CA ALA A 194 13.61 -3.03 -4.81
C ALA A 194 12.75 -3.06 -3.54
N ARG A 195 11.50 -3.54 -3.63
CA ARG A 195 10.62 -3.72 -2.47
C ARG A 195 11.17 -4.71 -1.44
N SER A 196 11.90 -5.73 -1.89
CA SER A 196 12.58 -6.65 -0.97
C SER A 196 13.64 -5.92 -0.15
N MET A 197 14.39 -4.98 -0.75
CA MET A 197 15.29 -4.09 -0.01
C MET A 197 14.54 -3.18 0.96
N PHE A 198 13.41 -2.60 0.55
CA PHE A 198 12.64 -1.70 1.42
C PHE A 198 12.22 -2.41 2.70
N ARG A 199 11.76 -3.66 2.60
CA ARG A 199 11.39 -4.46 3.77
C ARG A 199 12.56 -4.66 4.73
N VAL A 200 13.76 -4.96 4.23
CA VAL A 200 14.96 -5.10 5.08
C VAL A 200 15.29 -3.80 5.81
N VAL A 201 15.23 -2.66 5.12
CA VAL A 201 15.47 -1.34 5.73
C VAL A 201 14.35 -0.92 6.69
N GLU A 202 13.12 -1.36 6.47
CA GLU A 202 12.01 -1.18 7.40
C GLU A 202 12.13 -2.06 8.65
N GLU A 203 12.75 -3.24 8.52
CA GLU A 203 13.03 -4.16 9.64
C GLU A 203 14.15 -3.65 10.54
N ASP A 204 15.21 -3.09 9.96
CA ASP A 204 16.25 -2.36 10.71
C ASP A 204 16.44 -0.91 10.21
N PRO A 205 15.80 0.08 10.87
CA PRO A 205 16.00 1.50 10.59
C PRO A 205 17.45 2.00 10.61
N SER A 206 18.37 1.31 11.29
CA SER A 206 19.78 1.69 11.34
C SER A 206 20.45 1.57 9.96
N ASP A 207 19.96 0.64 9.13
CA ASP A 207 20.46 0.37 7.79
C ASP A 207 20.13 1.45 6.76
N LEU A 208 19.20 2.36 7.08
CA LEU A 208 18.83 3.47 6.20
C LEU A 208 20.04 4.26 5.72
N THR A 209 21.04 4.47 6.58
CA THR A 209 22.24 5.23 6.22
C THR A 209 23.00 4.55 5.08
N SER A 210 23.06 3.22 5.11
CA SER A 210 23.77 2.43 4.10
C SER A 210 22.95 2.21 2.82
N ALA A 211 21.62 2.27 2.92
CA ALA A 211 20.69 2.08 1.81
C ALA A 211 20.22 3.40 1.14
N ARG A 212 20.44 4.56 1.75
CA ARG A 212 19.93 5.87 1.28
C ARG A 212 20.21 6.17 -0.19
N ARG A 213 21.41 5.83 -0.68
CA ARG A 213 21.79 6.07 -2.08
C ARG A 213 20.95 5.23 -3.05
N TYR A 214 20.56 4.02 -2.65
CA TYR A 214 19.71 3.14 -3.44
C TYR A 214 18.26 3.66 -3.46
N LEU A 215 17.69 3.97 -2.29
CA LEU A 215 16.30 4.44 -2.18
C LEU A 215 16.07 5.81 -2.86
N GLY A 216 17.06 6.70 -2.83
CA GLY A 216 16.96 8.03 -3.44
C GLY A 216 17.58 8.09 -4.83
N VAL A 217 18.90 8.24 -4.88
CA VAL A 217 19.64 8.59 -6.11
C VAL A 217 19.47 7.56 -7.22
N TYR A 218 19.59 6.26 -6.90
CA TYR A 218 19.51 5.22 -7.93
C TYR A 218 18.09 5.01 -8.45
N LEU A 219 17.07 5.05 -7.59
CA LEU A 219 15.67 4.95 -8.06
C LEU A 219 15.22 6.18 -8.83
N LEU A 220 15.65 7.38 -8.40
CA LEU A 220 15.40 8.61 -9.16
C LEU A 220 16.06 8.52 -10.55
N GLY A 221 17.32 8.12 -10.62
CA GLY A 221 18.04 7.93 -11.88
C GLY A 221 17.41 6.85 -12.78
N ALA A 222 16.99 5.72 -12.21
CA ALA A 222 16.30 4.64 -12.93
C ALA A 222 14.95 5.12 -13.51
N ARG A 223 14.19 5.90 -12.72
CA ARG A 223 12.94 6.54 -13.16
C ARG A 223 13.19 7.50 -14.31
N ASP A 224 14.18 8.38 -14.19
CA ASP A 224 14.51 9.35 -15.24
C ASP A 224 15.00 8.68 -16.53
N ALA A 225 15.86 7.66 -16.41
CA ALA A 225 16.30 6.85 -17.55
C ALA A 225 15.13 6.14 -18.23
N THR A 226 14.18 5.60 -17.46
CA THR A 226 12.97 4.95 -18.00
C THR A 226 12.08 5.93 -18.76
N VAL A 227 11.93 7.16 -18.26
CA VAL A 227 11.19 8.22 -18.95
C VAL A 227 11.84 8.55 -20.29
N GLN A 228 13.16 8.79 -20.29
CA GLN A 228 13.91 9.10 -21.51
C GLN A 228 13.88 7.96 -22.53
N PHE A 229 14.07 6.72 -22.06
CA PHE A 229 13.96 5.53 -22.90
C PHE A 229 12.56 5.41 -23.52
N ALA A 230 11.50 5.51 -22.72
CA ALA A 230 10.13 5.39 -23.22
C ALA A 230 9.80 6.45 -24.27
N ASP A 231 10.24 7.70 -24.06
CA ASP A 231 10.02 8.80 -25.00
C ASP A 231 10.80 8.60 -26.32
N LEU A 232 12.05 8.13 -26.24
CA LEU A 232 12.88 7.84 -27.41
C LEU A 232 12.33 6.65 -28.20
N TYR A 233 11.97 5.56 -27.52
CA TYR A 233 11.49 4.33 -28.14
C TYR A 233 10.12 4.54 -28.78
N ALA A 234 9.23 5.33 -28.17
CA ALA A 234 7.94 5.67 -28.75
C ALA A 234 8.08 6.40 -30.10
N ARG A 235 9.11 7.26 -30.26
CA ARG A 235 9.33 8.05 -31.48
C ARG A 235 10.06 7.30 -32.58
N SER A 236 11.07 6.52 -32.20
CA SER A 236 12.08 6.00 -33.14
C SER A 236 12.15 4.48 -33.22
N LYS A 237 11.54 3.76 -32.25
CA LYS A 237 11.68 2.30 -32.09
C LYS A 237 13.14 1.84 -32.17
N ASN A 238 14.04 2.64 -31.58
CA ASN A 238 15.48 2.37 -31.58
C ASN A 238 15.80 1.13 -30.73
N GLU A 239 16.26 0.06 -31.37
CA GLU A 239 16.60 -1.20 -30.71
C GLU A 239 17.90 -1.14 -29.90
N ASP A 240 18.83 -0.24 -30.21
CA ASP A 240 20.05 -0.07 -29.40
C ASP A 240 19.71 0.58 -28.06
N ALA A 241 18.87 1.62 -28.08
CA ALA A 241 18.36 2.22 -26.84
C ALA A 241 17.59 1.22 -25.97
N ARG A 242 16.91 0.25 -26.61
CA ARG A 242 16.26 -0.85 -25.90
C ARG A 242 17.27 -1.78 -25.25
N ARG A 243 18.33 -2.20 -25.95
CA ARG A 243 19.38 -3.07 -25.38
C ARG A 243 20.10 -2.40 -24.22
N ASP A 244 20.40 -1.11 -24.33
CA ASP A 244 21.03 -0.34 -23.27
C ASP A 244 20.14 -0.25 -22.02
N TYR A 245 18.84 0.02 -22.22
CA TYR A 245 17.87 0.05 -21.13
C TYR A 245 17.68 -1.34 -20.49
N GLU A 246 17.64 -2.39 -21.31
CA GLU A 246 17.60 -3.77 -20.84
C GLU A 246 18.85 -4.10 -19.99
N THR A 247 20.04 -3.65 -20.38
CA THR A 247 21.27 -3.83 -19.60
C THR A 247 21.22 -3.06 -18.28
N LEU A 248 20.73 -1.81 -18.31
CA LEU A 248 20.54 -1.00 -17.11
C LEU A 248 19.64 -1.70 -16.08
N LEU A 249 18.55 -2.33 -16.52
CA LEU A 249 17.66 -3.07 -15.62
C LEU A 249 18.35 -4.28 -14.98
N ASP A 250 19.19 -5.01 -15.72
CA ASP A 250 19.95 -6.14 -15.17
C ASP A 250 20.98 -5.69 -14.13
N ASP A 251 21.68 -4.58 -14.41
CA ASP A 251 22.66 -3.99 -13.50
C ASP A 251 22.00 -3.48 -12.21
N LEU A 252 20.82 -2.86 -12.34
CA LEU A 252 20.03 -2.40 -11.20
C LEU A 252 19.53 -3.57 -10.35
N GLU A 253 18.92 -4.59 -10.97
CA GLU A 253 18.45 -5.79 -10.25
C GLU A 253 19.60 -6.47 -9.49
N THR A 254 20.74 -6.65 -10.14
CA THR A 254 21.94 -7.23 -9.54
C THR A 254 22.45 -6.40 -8.36
N SER A 255 22.59 -5.08 -8.56
CA SER A 255 23.09 -4.18 -7.52
C SER A 255 22.18 -4.11 -6.31
N PHE A 256 20.85 -4.06 -6.52
CA PHE A 256 19.88 -4.05 -5.42
C PHE A 256 19.89 -5.38 -4.67
N THR A 257 19.94 -6.51 -5.37
CA THR A 257 20.01 -7.84 -4.74
C THR A 257 21.25 -7.98 -3.87
N GLN A 258 22.43 -7.66 -4.41
CA GLN A 258 23.70 -7.72 -3.67
C GLN A 258 23.69 -6.80 -2.44
N LYS A 259 23.11 -5.60 -2.58
CA LYS A 259 23.01 -4.67 -1.48
C LYS A 259 22.09 -5.21 -0.39
N THR A 260 20.92 -5.75 -0.74
CA THR A 260 19.99 -6.40 0.21
C THR A 260 20.65 -7.56 0.95
N GLU A 261 21.39 -8.43 0.26
CA GLU A 261 22.13 -9.51 0.93
C GLU A 261 23.19 -8.99 1.91
N LYS A 262 23.83 -7.87 1.59
CA LYS A 262 24.83 -7.26 2.48
C LYS A 262 24.21 -6.69 3.75
N LEU A 263 23.01 -6.10 3.66
CA LEU A 263 22.24 -5.63 4.83
C LEU A 263 21.97 -6.83 5.77
N LEU A 264 21.36 -7.89 5.23
CA LEU A 264 21.04 -9.10 6.00
C LEU A 264 22.26 -9.79 6.64
N LYS A 265 23.44 -9.74 5.99
CA LYS A 265 24.68 -10.30 6.55
C LYS A 265 25.25 -9.47 7.71
N ASN A 266 25.08 -8.15 7.67
CA ASN A 266 25.54 -7.28 8.75
C ASN A 266 24.75 -7.56 10.03
N ASP A 267 23.43 -7.73 9.92
CA ASP A 267 22.56 -8.04 11.07
C ASP A 267 22.99 -9.33 11.76
N LYS A 268 23.26 -10.38 10.97
CA LYS A 268 23.73 -11.65 11.50
C LYS A 268 25.07 -11.51 12.24
N SER A 269 25.99 -10.73 11.67
CA SER A 269 27.31 -10.49 12.27
C SER A 269 27.19 -9.74 13.60
N MET A 270 26.27 -8.76 13.69
CA MET A 270 25.99 -8.03 14.92
C MET A 270 25.42 -8.94 16.01
N LEU A 271 24.46 -9.81 15.67
CA LEU A 271 23.89 -10.78 16.59
C LEU A 271 24.93 -11.78 17.11
N ASP A 272 25.79 -12.29 16.22
CA ASP A 272 26.85 -13.25 16.59
C ASP A 272 27.81 -12.62 17.63
N VAL A 273 28.18 -11.35 17.44
CA VAL A 273 28.99 -10.57 18.40
C VAL A 273 28.25 -10.38 19.73
N GLU A 274 26.96 -10.03 19.71
CA GLU A 274 26.18 -9.86 20.94
C GLU A 274 26.05 -11.17 21.73
N ILE A 275 25.86 -12.30 21.04
CA ILE A 275 25.84 -13.63 21.67
C ILE A 275 27.19 -13.95 22.31
N GLU A 276 28.30 -13.63 21.64
CA GLU A 276 29.65 -13.85 22.17
C GLU A 276 29.91 -12.99 23.42
N VAL A 277 29.56 -11.70 23.37
CA VAL A 277 29.64 -10.80 24.53
C VAL A 277 28.78 -11.28 25.70
N LEU A 278 27.56 -11.77 25.42
CA LEU A 278 26.68 -12.31 26.46
C LEU A 278 27.28 -13.58 27.09
N ARG A 279 27.86 -14.48 26.28
CA ARG A 279 28.57 -15.66 26.77
C ARG A 279 29.75 -15.29 27.66
N GLU A 280 30.56 -14.29 27.28
CA GLU A 280 31.66 -13.81 28.10
C GLU A 280 31.17 -13.22 29.44
N ARG A 281 30.07 -12.46 29.43
CA ARG A 281 29.48 -11.91 30.66
C ARG A 281 28.94 -13.02 31.56
N LEU A 282 28.20 -13.98 31.01
CA LEU A 282 27.68 -15.13 31.76
C LEU A 282 28.81 -15.99 32.37
N GLN A 283 29.92 -16.17 31.64
CA GLN A 283 31.11 -16.85 32.15
C GLN A 283 31.77 -16.08 33.30
N ARG A 284 31.85 -14.75 33.23
CA ARG A 284 32.40 -13.90 34.30
C ARG A 284 31.49 -13.84 35.52
N GLU A 285 30.18 -13.91 35.34
CA GLU A 285 29.18 -13.93 36.43
C GLU A 285 28.95 -15.32 37.02
N GLY A 286 29.64 -16.36 36.53
CA GLY A 286 29.62 -17.71 37.09
C GLY A 286 28.32 -18.48 36.85
N ILE A 287 27.44 -17.98 35.98
CA ILE A 287 26.17 -18.63 35.64
C ILE A 287 26.46 -19.68 34.56
N ARG A 288 26.79 -20.91 34.98
CA ARG A 288 26.74 -22.06 34.06
C ARG A 288 25.28 -22.36 33.75
N SER A 289 24.91 -22.18 32.49
CA SER A 289 23.72 -22.81 31.91
C SER A 289 23.96 -24.31 31.89
N ASP A 290 23.57 -25.02 32.94
CA ASP A 290 23.46 -26.48 32.91
C ASP A 290 22.23 -26.86 32.06
N ILE A 291 22.40 -26.86 30.74
CA ILE A 291 21.60 -27.63 29.77
C ILE A 291 22.53 -28.08 28.65
#